data_AF-A0A2V5Z456-F1
#
_entry.id   AF-A0A2V5Z456-F1
#
_cell.length_a   1.000
_cell.length_b   1.000
_cell.length_c   1.000
_cell.angle_alpha   90.00
_cell.angle_beta   90.00
_cell.angle_gamma   90.00
#
_symmetry.space_group_name_H-M   'P 1'
#
loop_
_entity.id
_entity.type
_entity.pdbx_description
1 polymer ?
#
loop_
_entity_poly.entity_id
_entity_poly.type
_entity_poly.pdbx_seq_one_letter_code
_entity_poly.pdbx_strand_id
1 'polypeptide(L)'
;MVGEELHEKVNPESAAELLGNRESEAGNQQLQWPPHPIERRLVYKNIGRPSWTTDIDCYLREGGYEQLKQALTLSRDEIVNKVKNSGLRGRGGAGFSCGLKWSFIRPDEKRPVYLICNADESEPGTFKDRYIIHEDPHQLLEGMLISCYALNANTAYIYIRGEFPEGAKILERAIEEARQHNFLGKNILGSGFDVEIYVHRGAGAYICGEETGLIESLEGKRGYPRIKPPYFPAVLGLYMCPTIVNNVETLCNIKHIVAIGGAEYARLGRPNNTGTRVLCVSGDVQRPGYFEIEVGALTMGQLIYQMAGGLRPGRKLKAVIPGGSSAKVLRADERFKLKERQADGSTIEREISIDDIPMDFDSLAAAGSMAGSGGVIV
;
A
#
# COMPACT_ATOMS: atom_id res chain seq x y z
N MET A 1 36.06 -1.12 17.69
CA MET A 1 36.45 -2.47 17.23
C MET A 1 37.36 -3.08 18.26
N VAL A 2 36.78 -3.70 19.29
CA VAL A 2 37.52 -4.56 20.22
C VAL A 2 36.89 -5.92 20.01
N GLY A 3 37.67 -6.90 19.56
CA GLY A 3 37.20 -8.27 19.33
C GLY A 3 37.01 -8.73 17.88
N GLU A 4 37.48 -7.98 16.87
CA GLU A 4 37.50 -8.47 15.48
C GLU A 4 38.87 -9.07 15.14
N GLU A 5 38.88 -10.31 14.63
CA GLU A 5 40.08 -10.94 14.05
C GLU A 5 40.32 -10.42 12.64
N LEU A 6 41.43 -9.69 12.47
CA LEU A 6 41.89 -9.22 11.16
C LEU A 6 42.73 -10.32 10.48
N HIS A 7 42.32 -10.73 9.27
CA HIS A 7 43.08 -11.64 8.42
C HIS A 7 43.67 -10.87 7.24
N GLU A 8 44.99 -10.75 7.18
CA GLU A 8 45.70 -10.09 6.07
C GLU A 8 46.31 -11.12 5.11
N LYS A 9 46.43 -10.76 3.82
CA LYS A 9 47.04 -11.59 2.76
C LYS A 9 46.34 -12.93 2.50
N VAL A 10 45.01 -12.93 2.57
CA VAL A 10 44.17 -14.09 2.26
C VAL A 10 44.21 -14.42 0.77
N ASN A 11 44.48 -15.68 0.43
CA ASN A 11 44.32 -16.20 -0.93
C ASN A 11 42.81 -16.40 -1.24
N PRO A 12 42.31 -15.99 -2.42
CA PRO A 12 40.92 -16.23 -2.82
C PRO A 12 40.46 -17.70 -2.66
N GLU A 13 41.34 -18.67 -2.89
CA GLU A 13 41.01 -20.10 -2.78
C GLU A 13 40.82 -20.55 -1.32
N SER A 14 41.48 -19.89 -0.36
CA SER A 14 41.36 -20.18 1.08
C SER A 14 40.26 -19.34 1.76
N ALA A 15 39.58 -18.45 1.04
CA ALA A 15 38.57 -17.57 1.62
C ALA A 15 37.35 -18.34 2.16
N ALA A 16 36.99 -19.46 1.53
CA ALA A 16 35.90 -20.33 1.99
C ALA A 16 36.22 -20.97 3.35
N GLU A 17 37.49 -21.27 3.64
CA GLU A 17 37.93 -21.87 4.91
C GLU A 17 37.85 -20.86 6.06
N LEU A 18 38.08 -19.57 5.81
CA LEU A 18 37.91 -18.50 6.80
C LEU A 18 36.44 -18.28 7.21
N LEU A 19 35.51 -18.62 6.31
CA LEU A 19 34.07 -18.60 6.55
C LEU A 19 33.56 -19.93 7.12
N GLY A 20 34.33 -21.01 6.95
CA GLY A 20 34.00 -22.35 7.45
C GLY A 20 33.90 -22.37 8.96
N ASN A 21 32.71 -22.66 9.47
CA ASN A 21 32.35 -22.75 10.90
C ASN A 21 32.17 -21.42 11.65
N ARG A 22 32.03 -20.28 10.98
CA ARG A 22 31.51 -19.05 11.62
C ARG A 22 30.00 -18.98 11.41
N GLU A 23 29.23 -19.32 12.45
CA GLU A 23 27.87 -18.82 12.52
C GLU A 23 27.93 -17.31 12.78
N SER A 24 27.41 -16.52 11.84
CA SER A 24 27.23 -15.10 12.07
C SER A 24 26.25 -14.93 13.24
N GLU A 25 26.71 -14.31 14.34
CA GLU A 25 25.79 -13.85 15.41
C GLU A 25 24.82 -12.79 14.88
N ALA A 26 25.19 -12.09 13.79
CA ALA A 26 24.23 -11.44 12.91
C ALA A 26 23.51 -12.54 12.11
N GLY A 27 22.76 -13.38 12.81
CA GLY A 27 21.74 -14.18 12.17
C GLY A 27 20.83 -13.20 11.43
N ASN A 28 20.45 -13.55 10.21
CA ASN A 28 19.18 -13.09 9.65
C ASN A 28 18.08 -13.68 10.56
N GLN A 29 17.98 -13.19 11.80
CA GLN A 29 16.73 -13.30 12.53
C GLN A 29 15.77 -12.50 11.68
N GLN A 30 14.99 -13.22 10.87
CA GLN A 30 13.73 -12.69 10.39
C GLN A 30 13.01 -12.22 11.66
N LEU A 31 13.10 -10.93 11.95
CA LEU A 31 12.29 -10.24 12.95
C LEU A 31 10.84 -10.17 12.42
N GLN A 32 10.31 -11.31 11.98
CA GLN A 32 8.91 -11.48 11.69
C GLN A 32 8.30 -12.08 12.94
N TRP A 33 7.81 -11.17 13.79
CA TRP A 33 6.95 -11.54 14.88
C TRP A 33 5.72 -12.25 14.32
N PRO A 34 5.17 -13.27 15.01
CA PRO A 34 3.87 -13.78 14.62
C PRO A 34 2.85 -12.62 14.61
N PRO A 35 1.85 -12.63 13.71
CA PRO A 35 0.86 -11.58 13.65
C PRO A 35 0.26 -11.30 15.03
N HIS A 36 0.16 -10.03 15.38
CA HIS A 36 -0.37 -9.65 16.67
C HIS A 36 -1.87 -10.01 16.74
N PRO A 37 -2.41 -10.54 17.85
CA PRO A 37 -3.82 -10.96 17.94
C PRO A 37 -4.88 -9.88 17.65
N ILE A 38 -4.47 -8.61 17.69
CA ILE A 38 -5.33 -7.44 17.40
C ILE A 38 -5.40 -7.15 15.88
N GLU A 39 -4.46 -7.67 15.08
CA GLU A 39 -4.46 -7.43 13.64
C GLU A 39 -5.71 -7.97 12.96
N ARG A 40 -6.22 -7.19 12.01
CA ARG A 40 -7.26 -7.61 11.07
C ARG A 40 -6.62 -7.72 9.70
N ARG A 41 -6.06 -8.90 9.40
CA ARG A 41 -5.35 -9.13 8.14
C ARG A 41 -6.30 -9.47 7.00
N LEU A 42 -6.54 -8.52 6.11
CA LEU A 42 -7.32 -8.69 4.89
C LEU A 42 -6.40 -8.72 3.66
N VAL A 43 -5.62 -7.65 3.45
CA VAL A 43 -4.62 -7.56 2.38
C VAL A 43 -3.39 -8.40 2.72
N TYR A 44 -2.96 -8.40 3.98
CA TYR A 44 -1.78 -9.10 4.48
C TYR A 44 -2.07 -10.54 4.92
N LYS A 45 -3.27 -11.07 4.63
CA LYS A 45 -3.68 -12.41 5.05
C LYS A 45 -2.67 -13.50 4.64
N ASN A 46 -1.98 -13.29 3.51
CA ASN A 46 -1.06 -14.25 2.92
C ASN A 46 0.41 -14.02 3.30
N ILE A 47 0.76 -12.81 3.73
CA ILE A 47 2.15 -12.39 3.97
C ILE A 47 2.70 -13.06 5.22
N GLY A 48 3.86 -13.70 5.09
CA GLY A 48 4.52 -14.48 6.15
C GLY A 48 3.92 -15.86 6.42
N ARG A 49 2.96 -16.36 5.61
CA ARG A 49 2.46 -17.73 5.73
C ARG A 49 3.52 -18.73 5.23
N PRO A 50 3.97 -19.72 6.02
CA PRO A 50 5.03 -20.65 5.59
C PRO A 50 4.70 -21.46 4.33
N SER A 51 3.42 -21.75 4.10
CA SER A 51 2.95 -22.51 2.94
C SER A 51 2.66 -21.64 1.71
N TRP A 52 2.82 -20.33 1.81
CA TRP A 52 2.48 -19.39 0.74
C TRP A 52 3.70 -19.13 -0.13
N THR A 53 3.49 -19.23 -1.45
CA THR A 53 4.51 -18.94 -2.45
C THR A 53 3.98 -17.90 -3.43
N THR A 54 4.89 -17.20 -4.10
CA THR A 54 4.55 -16.05 -4.96
C THR A 54 4.01 -16.43 -6.34
N ASP A 55 4.03 -17.73 -6.69
CA ASP A 55 3.59 -18.23 -7.98
C ASP A 55 2.07 -18.29 -8.11
N ILE A 56 1.61 -18.28 -9.36
CA ILE A 56 0.19 -18.34 -9.70
C ILE A 56 -0.49 -19.62 -9.23
N ASP A 57 0.19 -20.77 -9.19
CA ASP A 57 -0.41 -22.05 -8.80
C ASP A 57 -0.85 -22.02 -7.34
N CYS A 58 0.00 -21.49 -6.45
CA CYS A 58 -0.36 -21.25 -5.06
C CYS A 58 -1.54 -20.29 -4.94
N TYR A 59 -1.52 -19.19 -5.71
CA TYR A 59 -2.60 -18.21 -5.71
C TYR A 59 -3.94 -18.84 -6.13
N LEU A 60 -3.95 -19.60 -7.22
CA LEU A 60 -5.14 -20.28 -7.74
C LEU A 60 -5.68 -21.34 -6.77
N ARG A 61 -4.80 -22.15 -6.17
CA ARG A 61 -5.18 -23.17 -5.19
C ARG A 61 -5.96 -22.60 -4.00
N GLU A 62 -5.71 -21.35 -3.64
CA GLU A 62 -6.35 -20.65 -2.51
C GLU A 62 -7.47 -19.71 -2.97
N GLY A 63 -8.00 -19.90 -4.19
CA GLY A 63 -9.13 -19.14 -4.73
C GLY A 63 -8.76 -17.80 -5.36
N GLY A 64 -7.50 -17.62 -5.76
CA GLY A 64 -7.05 -16.47 -6.53
C GLY A 64 -7.74 -16.34 -7.88
N TYR A 65 -7.94 -15.10 -8.34
CA TYR A 65 -8.67 -14.75 -9.57
C TYR A 65 -10.17 -15.08 -9.60
N GLU A 66 -10.74 -15.64 -8.54
CA GLU A 66 -12.20 -15.84 -8.44
C GLU A 66 -12.95 -14.50 -8.36
N GLN A 67 -12.36 -13.47 -7.75
CA GLN A 67 -13.00 -12.14 -7.72
C GLN A 67 -12.88 -11.44 -9.07
N LEU A 68 -11.84 -11.71 -9.85
CA LEU A 68 -11.79 -11.27 -11.25
C LEU A 68 -12.90 -11.93 -12.07
N LYS A 69 -13.08 -13.24 -11.97
CA LYS A 69 -14.18 -13.97 -12.64
C LYS A 69 -15.53 -13.37 -12.27
N GLN A 70 -15.76 -13.13 -10.98
CA GLN A 70 -16.98 -12.48 -10.49
C GLN A 70 -17.13 -11.06 -11.03
N ALA A 71 -16.05 -10.27 -11.06
CA ALA A 71 -16.11 -8.88 -11.55
C ALA A 71 -16.52 -8.83 -13.03
N LEU A 72 -16.04 -9.75 -13.87
CA LEU A 72 -16.36 -9.81 -15.29
C LEU A 72 -17.83 -10.17 -15.58
N THR A 73 -18.58 -10.70 -14.60
CA THR A 73 -20.03 -10.92 -14.73
C THR A 73 -20.87 -9.71 -14.32
N LEU A 74 -20.25 -8.69 -13.71
CA LEU A 74 -20.91 -7.46 -13.30
C LEU A 74 -20.75 -6.38 -14.36
N SER A 75 -21.67 -5.43 -14.40
CA SER A 75 -21.43 -4.20 -15.15
C SER A 75 -20.32 -3.37 -14.50
N ARG A 76 -19.63 -2.58 -15.31
CA ARG A 76 -18.57 -1.66 -14.85
C ARG A 76 -19.08 -0.69 -13.78
N ASP A 77 -20.27 -0.14 -13.98
CA ASP A 77 -20.92 0.78 -13.04
C ASP A 77 -21.21 0.11 -11.69
N GLU A 78 -21.60 -1.16 -11.67
CA GLU A 78 -21.78 -1.89 -10.42
C GLU A 78 -20.48 -2.02 -9.62
N ILE A 79 -19.35 -2.25 -10.29
CA ILE A 79 -18.04 -2.32 -9.63
C ILE A 79 -17.64 -0.93 -9.10
N VAL A 80 -17.76 0.12 -9.92
CA VAL A 80 -17.50 1.51 -9.50
C VAL A 80 -18.35 1.87 -8.28
N ASN A 81 -19.64 1.51 -8.30
CA ASN A 81 -20.55 1.75 -7.17
C ASN A 81 -20.20 0.92 -5.94
N LYS A 82 -19.78 -0.34 -6.07
CA LYS A 82 -19.25 -1.14 -4.95
C LYS A 82 -18.04 -0.46 -4.31
N VAL A 83 -17.09 0.02 -5.11
CA VAL A 83 -15.90 0.74 -4.62
C VAL A 83 -16.29 2.07 -3.97
N LYS A 84 -17.24 2.83 -4.54
CA LYS A 84 -17.75 4.06 -3.94
C LYS A 84 -18.43 3.81 -2.60
N ASN A 85 -19.32 2.82 -2.54
CA ASN A 85 -20.06 2.43 -1.33
C ASN A 85 -19.16 1.83 -0.24
N SER A 86 -18.01 1.27 -0.61
CA SER A 86 -17.01 0.78 0.34
C SER A 86 -16.39 1.88 1.21
N GLY A 87 -16.46 3.14 0.76
CA GLY A 87 -15.78 4.25 1.43
C GLY A 87 -14.25 4.19 1.34
N LEU A 88 -13.68 3.27 0.54
CA LEU A 88 -12.22 3.11 0.42
C LEU A 88 -11.55 4.45 0.07
N ARG A 89 -10.62 4.85 0.93
CA ARG A 89 -9.74 6.01 0.73
C ARG A 89 -8.38 5.52 0.25
N GLY A 90 -7.76 6.29 -0.63
CA GLY A 90 -6.44 5.98 -1.17
C GLY A 90 -5.39 5.82 -0.07
N ARG A 91 -4.69 4.70 -0.08
CA ARG A 91 -3.70 4.30 0.94
C ARG A 91 -2.29 4.85 0.72
N GLY A 92 -2.10 5.66 -0.33
CA GLY A 92 -0.79 6.22 -0.69
C GLY A 92 -0.43 7.57 -0.05
N GLY A 93 -1.28 8.15 0.82
CA GLY A 93 -1.01 9.50 1.35
C GLY A 93 -2.26 10.31 1.62
N ALA A 94 -2.74 10.95 0.55
CA ALA A 94 -3.78 11.98 0.61
C ALA A 94 -5.16 11.50 1.11
N GLY A 95 -5.41 10.19 1.17
CA GLY A 95 -6.68 9.66 1.65
C GLY A 95 -7.89 10.07 0.80
N PHE A 96 -7.71 10.36 -0.49
CA PHE A 96 -8.82 10.72 -1.38
C PHE A 96 -9.74 9.50 -1.63
N SER A 97 -11.05 9.70 -1.78
CA SER A 97 -12.00 8.61 -2.04
C SER A 97 -11.69 7.91 -3.37
N CYS A 98 -11.44 6.60 -3.33
CA CYS A 98 -11.10 5.81 -4.50
C CYS A 98 -12.26 5.78 -5.50
N GLY A 99 -13.47 5.46 -5.03
CA GLY A 99 -14.66 5.42 -5.90
C GLY A 99 -15.05 6.77 -6.49
N LEU A 100 -14.87 7.88 -5.73
CA LEU A 100 -15.07 9.22 -6.28
C LEU A 100 -14.03 9.52 -7.38
N LYS A 101 -12.77 9.12 -7.18
CA LYS A 101 -11.70 9.29 -8.17
C LYS A 101 -12.04 8.60 -9.48
N TRP A 102 -12.58 7.39 -9.40
CA TRP A 102 -12.98 6.60 -10.59
C TRP A 102 -14.14 7.27 -11.33
N SER A 103 -15.08 7.89 -10.61
CA SER A 103 -16.22 8.60 -11.24
C SER A 103 -15.84 9.87 -12.01
N PHE A 104 -14.58 10.31 -11.96
CA PHE A 104 -14.09 11.42 -12.77
C PHE A 104 -13.79 11.01 -14.22
N ILE A 105 -13.69 9.72 -14.52
CA ILE A 105 -13.64 9.24 -15.90
C ILE A 105 -15.03 9.42 -16.51
N ARG A 106 -15.10 10.11 -17.64
CA ARG A 106 -16.38 10.37 -18.31
C ARG A 106 -16.91 9.08 -18.95
N PRO A 107 -18.21 8.77 -18.82
CA PRO A 107 -18.80 7.58 -19.44
C PRO A 107 -18.65 7.52 -20.97
N ASP A 108 -18.59 8.68 -21.63
CA ASP A 108 -18.46 8.84 -23.09
C ASP A 108 -17.03 9.14 -23.55
N GLU A 109 -16.03 8.90 -22.68
CA GLU A 109 -14.64 9.15 -23.03
C GLU A 109 -14.19 8.29 -24.21
N LYS A 110 -13.67 8.96 -25.25
CA LYS A 110 -13.23 8.31 -26.49
C LYS A 110 -11.73 8.08 -26.54
N ARG A 111 -10.96 8.77 -25.68
CA ARG A 111 -9.52 8.56 -25.56
C ARG A 111 -9.25 7.29 -24.77
N PRO A 112 -8.09 6.64 -24.98
CA PRO A 112 -7.65 5.55 -24.12
C PRO A 112 -7.67 5.99 -22.64
N VAL A 113 -8.14 5.12 -21.76
CA VAL A 113 -8.04 5.30 -20.31
C VAL A 113 -6.86 4.47 -19.80
N TYR A 114 -6.03 5.07 -18.96
CA TYR A 114 -4.88 4.39 -18.35
C TYR A 114 -5.11 4.17 -16.85
N LEU A 115 -4.63 3.03 -16.35
CA LEU A 115 -4.47 2.79 -14.93
C LEU A 115 -2.98 2.78 -14.59
N ILE A 116 -2.60 3.44 -13.51
CA ILE A 116 -1.23 3.36 -12.98
C ILE A 116 -1.30 2.91 -11.53
N CYS A 117 -0.65 1.78 -11.24
CA CYS A 117 -0.29 1.38 -9.90
C CYS A 117 0.98 2.14 -9.48
N ASN A 118 0.86 3.02 -8.48
CA ASN A 118 1.98 3.69 -7.86
C ASN A 118 2.60 2.77 -6.79
N ALA A 119 3.71 2.15 -7.15
CA ALA A 119 4.57 1.30 -6.33
C ALA A 119 5.93 1.97 -6.06
N ASP A 120 5.96 3.30 -6.01
CA ASP A 120 7.21 4.03 -5.77
C ASP A 120 7.64 3.95 -4.30
N GLU A 121 6.71 3.82 -3.33
CA GLU A 121 6.97 3.64 -1.88
C GLU A 121 8.25 4.34 -1.36
N SER A 122 8.50 5.57 -1.82
CA SER A 122 9.73 6.29 -1.48
C SER A 122 9.61 6.99 -0.12
N GLU A 123 8.42 6.99 0.49
CA GLU A 123 8.14 7.61 1.78
C GLU A 123 8.91 6.92 2.91
N PRO A 124 9.86 7.61 3.57
CA PRO A 124 10.56 7.06 4.73
C PRO A 124 9.59 6.54 5.79
N GLY A 125 9.93 5.36 6.33
CA GLY A 125 9.10 4.67 7.32
C GLY A 125 7.95 3.85 6.71
N THR A 126 7.82 3.79 5.38
CA THR A 126 6.88 2.86 4.72
C THR A 126 7.60 1.71 4.04
N PHE A 127 6.99 0.53 4.17
CA PHE A 127 7.47 -0.73 3.60
C PHE A 127 6.30 -1.71 3.39
N LYS A 128 5.08 -1.21 3.26
CA LYS A 128 3.85 -2.00 3.12
C LYS A 128 3.65 -2.54 1.70
N ASP A 129 3.97 -1.75 0.69
CA ASP A 129 3.77 -2.11 -0.71
C ASP A 129 4.86 -3.12 -1.12
N ARG A 130 6.07 -2.96 -0.57
CA ARG A 130 7.17 -3.92 -0.73
C ARG A 130 6.75 -5.36 -0.45
N TYR A 131 6.13 -5.63 0.71
CA TYR A 131 5.75 -7.01 1.07
C TYR A 131 4.64 -7.56 0.19
N ILE A 132 3.67 -6.74 -0.23
CA ILE A 132 2.67 -7.18 -1.21
C ILE A 132 3.35 -7.61 -2.51
N ILE A 133 4.27 -6.79 -3.02
CA ILE A 133 4.98 -7.07 -4.27
C ILE A 133 5.86 -8.32 -4.15
N HIS A 134 6.55 -8.51 -3.03
CA HIS A 134 7.51 -9.60 -2.88
C HIS A 134 6.89 -10.92 -2.44
N GLU A 135 5.71 -10.91 -1.81
CA GLU A 135 5.10 -12.12 -1.23
C GLU A 135 3.72 -12.47 -1.81
N ASP A 136 2.95 -11.50 -2.31
CA ASP A 136 1.61 -11.75 -2.88
C ASP A 136 1.33 -10.88 -4.14
N PRO A 137 2.16 -11.02 -5.20
CA PRO A 137 2.05 -10.18 -6.40
C PRO A 137 0.74 -10.42 -7.17
N HIS A 138 0.19 -11.64 -7.17
CA HIS A 138 -1.04 -11.94 -7.88
C HIS A 138 -2.28 -11.27 -7.27
N GLN A 139 -2.30 -11.01 -5.96
CA GLN A 139 -3.34 -10.20 -5.35
C GLN A 139 -3.35 -8.76 -5.89
N LEU A 140 -2.17 -8.16 -6.10
CA LEU A 140 -2.08 -6.85 -6.74
C LEU A 140 -2.61 -6.92 -8.18
N LEU A 141 -2.17 -7.90 -8.97
CA LEU A 141 -2.60 -8.05 -10.36
C LEU A 141 -4.12 -8.28 -10.46
N GLU A 142 -4.72 -9.10 -9.61
CA GLU A 142 -6.16 -9.31 -9.59
C GLU A 142 -6.91 -8.00 -9.30
N GLY A 143 -6.47 -7.23 -8.31
CA GLY A 143 -7.03 -5.91 -8.01
C GLY A 143 -6.89 -4.92 -9.17
N MET A 144 -5.76 -4.94 -9.86
CA MET A 144 -5.52 -4.12 -11.06
C MET A 144 -6.43 -4.52 -12.23
N LEU A 145 -6.58 -5.82 -12.51
CA LEU A 145 -7.42 -6.31 -13.60
C LEU A 145 -8.89 -5.94 -13.39
N ILE A 146 -9.40 -6.11 -12.17
CA ILE A 146 -10.75 -5.66 -11.80
C ILE A 146 -10.90 -4.15 -12.01
N SER A 147 -9.90 -3.37 -11.59
CA SER A 147 -9.90 -1.92 -11.74
C SER A 147 -9.87 -1.50 -13.21
N CYS A 148 -9.05 -2.15 -14.03
CA CYS A 148 -8.98 -1.95 -15.48
C CYS A 148 -10.34 -2.23 -16.15
N TYR A 149 -10.98 -3.35 -15.81
CA TYR A 149 -12.30 -3.66 -16.33
C TYR A 149 -13.33 -2.61 -15.96
N ALA A 150 -13.39 -2.21 -14.67
CA ALA A 150 -14.32 -1.20 -14.17
C ALA A 150 -14.12 0.18 -14.84
N LEU A 151 -12.86 0.54 -15.14
CA LEU A 151 -12.51 1.82 -15.75
C LEU A 151 -12.48 1.80 -17.29
N ASN A 152 -12.73 0.64 -17.91
CA ASN A 152 -12.50 0.42 -19.34
C ASN A 152 -11.07 0.80 -19.79
N ALA A 153 -10.07 0.47 -18.97
CA ALA A 153 -8.67 0.73 -19.25
C ALA A 153 -7.99 -0.53 -19.81
N ASN A 154 -7.67 -0.53 -21.10
CA ASN A 154 -7.00 -1.65 -21.76
C ASN A 154 -5.47 -1.67 -21.58
N THR A 155 -4.91 -0.64 -20.93
CA THR A 155 -3.47 -0.56 -20.66
C THR A 155 -3.25 -0.02 -19.26
N ALA A 156 -2.44 -0.72 -18.49
CA ALA A 156 -2.00 -0.28 -17.18
C ALA A 156 -0.49 -0.38 -17.01
N TYR A 157 0.01 0.40 -16.06
CA TYR A 157 1.41 0.40 -15.67
C TYR A 157 1.55 0.17 -14.18
N ILE A 158 2.56 -0.60 -13.79
CA ILE A 158 3.08 -0.61 -12.42
C ILE A 158 4.34 0.22 -12.43
N TYR A 159 4.27 1.43 -11.88
CA TYR A 159 5.45 2.26 -11.69
C TYR A 159 6.10 1.87 -10.37
N ILE A 160 7.18 1.09 -10.43
CA ILE A 160 7.92 0.59 -9.28
C ILE A 160 9.22 1.37 -9.11
N ARG A 161 9.56 1.74 -7.88
CA ARG A 161 10.82 2.44 -7.60
C ARG A 161 12.06 1.67 -8.08
N GLY A 162 13.11 2.41 -8.42
CA GLY A 162 14.35 1.86 -8.94
C GLY A 162 15.05 0.90 -7.97
N GLU A 163 14.89 1.13 -6.67
CA GLU A 163 15.51 0.39 -5.57
C GLU A 163 14.83 -0.95 -5.25
N PHE A 164 13.74 -1.31 -5.94
CA PHE A 164 13.11 -2.63 -5.84
C PHE A 164 13.38 -3.48 -7.11
N PRO A 165 14.65 -3.82 -7.43
CA PRO A 165 14.97 -4.61 -8.61
C PRO A 165 14.38 -6.02 -8.55
N GLU A 166 14.32 -6.64 -7.36
CA GLU A 166 13.73 -7.97 -7.21
C GLU A 166 12.20 -7.92 -7.30
N GLY A 167 11.57 -6.94 -6.65
CA GLY A 167 10.13 -6.71 -6.80
C GLY A 167 9.70 -6.52 -8.26
N ALA A 168 10.51 -5.83 -9.08
CA ALA A 168 10.23 -5.69 -10.51
C ALA A 168 10.21 -7.04 -11.24
N LYS A 169 11.21 -7.91 -11.00
CA LYS A 169 11.26 -9.26 -11.60
C LYS A 169 10.09 -10.14 -11.14
N ILE A 170 9.71 -10.05 -9.87
CA ILE A 170 8.57 -10.80 -9.32
C ILE A 170 7.28 -10.38 -10.04
N LEU A 171 7.07 -9.07 -10.22
CA LEU A 171 5.91 -8.56 -10.95
C LEU A 171 5.93 -8.96 -12.42
N GLU A 172 7.07 -8.85 -13.10
CA GLU A 172 7.23 -9.28 -14.50
C GLU A 172 6.89 -10.77 -14.66
N ARG A 173 7.38 -11.62 -13.75
CA ARG A 173 7.03 -13.05 -13.71
C ARG A 173 5.54 -13.26 -13.48
N ALA A 174 4.95 -12.63 -12.46
CA ALA A 174 3.52 -12.77 -12.16
C ALA A 174 2.62 -12.30 -13.31
N ILE A 175 3.02 -11.25 -14.03
CA ILE A 175 2.35 -10.75 -15.25
C ILE A 175 2.37 -11.82 -16.34
N GLU A 176 3.51 -12.47 -16.56
CA GLU A 176 3.63 -13.54 -17.56
C GLU A 176 2.83 -14.79 -17.18
N GLU A 177 2.88 -15.20 -15.91
CA GLU A 177 2.06 -16.30 -15.38
C GLU A 177 0.56 -16.02 -15.57
N ALA A 178 0.10 -14.80 -15.29
CA ALA A 178 -1.29 -14.39 -15.49
C ALA A 178 -1.69 -14.38 -16.97
N ARG A 179 -0.78 -14.01 -17.86
CA ARG A 179 -0.98 -14.05 -19.32
C ARG A 179 -1.14 -15.48 -19.82
N GLN A 180 -0.29 -16.40 -19.37
CA GLN A 180 -0.35 -17.83 -19.73
C GLN A 180 -1.67 -18.50 -19.30
N HIS A 181 -2.28 -18.01 -18.22
CA HIS A 181 -3.57 -18.49 -17.72
C HIS A 181 -4.79 -17.71 -18.26
N ASN A 182 -4.60 -16.84 -19.25
CA ASN A 182 -5.67 -16.03 -19.86
C ASN A 182 -6.40 -15.08 -18.87
N PHE A 183 -5.73 -14.66 -17.80
CA PHE A 183 -6.23 -13.58 -16.91
C PHE A 183 -5.80 -12.19 -17.40
N LEU A 184 -4.76 -12.13 -18.22
CA LEU A 184 -4.18 -10.92 -18.82
C LEU A 184 -4.00 -11.13 -20.33
N GLY A 185 -4.11 -10.06 -21.11
CA GLY A 185 -3.92 -10.06 -22.55
C GLY A 185 -5.22 -9.84 -23.31
N LYS A 186 -5.38 -10.53 -24.45
CA LYS A 186 -6.57 -10.42 -25.30
C LYS A 186 -7.68 -11.34 -24.84
N ASN A 187 -8.91 -10.85 -24.84
CA ASN A 187 -10.13 -11.59 -24.56
C ASN A 187 -10.02 -12.37 -23.24
N ILE A 188 -9.64 -11.69 -22.16
CA ILE A 188 -9.35 -12.31 -20.86
C ILE A 188 -10.56 -13.14 -20.43
N LEU A 189 -10.32 -14.40 -20.08
CA LEU A 189 -11.37 -15.37 -19.68
C LEU A 189 -12.56 -15.48 -20.66
N GLY A 190 -12.39 -15.12 -21.94
CA GLY A 190 -13.47 -15.13 -22.92
C GLY A 190 -14.48 -13.98 -22.78
N SER A 191 -14.15 -12.93 -22.04
CA SER A 191 -15.07 -11.83 -21.69
C SER A 191 -15.28 -10.78 -22.79
N GLY A 192 -14.50 -10.80 -23.86
CA GLY A 192 -14.43 -9.74 -24.86
C GLY A 192 -13.67 -8.49 -24.40
N PHE A 193 -13.04 -8.52 -23.23
CA PHE A 193 -12.21 -7.43 -22.71
C PHE A 193 -10.72 -7.75 -22.85
N ASP A 194 -9.95 -6.76 -23.29
CA ASP A 194 -8.50 -6.83 -23.45
C ASP A 194 -7.81 -5.96 -22.38
N VAL A 195 -6.70 -6.42 -21.82
CA VAL A 195 -5.89 -5.60 -20.93
C VAL A 195 -4.44 -6.05 -20.92
N GLU A 196 -3.51 -5.11 -21.06
CA GLU A 196 -2.07 -5.31 -20.86
C GLU A 196 -1.58 -4.52 -19.64
N ILE A 197 -0.63 -5.13 -18.90
CA ILE A 197 0.03 -4.51 -17.74
C ILE A 197 1.54 -4.52 -18.00
N TYR A 198 2.18 -3.37 -17.79
CA TYR A 198 3.62 -3.19 -17.96
C TYR A 198 4.29 -2.75 -16.66
N VAL A 199 5.47 -3.26 -16.36
CA VAL A 199 6.31 -2.74 -15.27
C VAL A 199 7.19 -1.62 -15.80
N HIS A 200 7.14 -0.46 -15.16
CA HIS A 200 8.01 0.68 -15.43
C HIS A 200 8.85 0.95 -14.18
N ARG A 201 10.18 0.92 -14.32
CA ARG A 201 11.10 1.14 -13.20
C ARG A 201 11.48 2.61 -13.10
N GLY A 202 11.22 3.23 -11.96
CA GLY A 202 11.67 4.56 -11.63
C GLY A 202 13.19 4.66 -11.46
N ALA A 203 13.68 5.89 -11.29
CA ALA A 203 15.11 6.20 -11.23
C ALA A 203 15.56 6.79 -9.87
N GLY A 204 14.94 6.35 -8.76
CA GLY A 204 15.34 6.71 -7.40
C GLY A 204 15.00 8.13 -6.97
N ALA A 205 13.86 8.66 -7.42
CA ALA A 205 13.44 10.03 -7.12
C ALA A 205 12.15 10.04 -6.29
N TYR A 206 12.26 10.45 -5.01
CA TYR A 206 11.11 10.56 -4.08
C TYR A 206 9.93 11.34 -4.64
N ILE A 207 10.21 12.41 -5.41
CA ILE A 207 9.17 13.25 -6.02
C ILE A 207 8.32 12.50 -7.05
N CYS A 208 8.82 11.42 -7.63
CA CYS A 208 8.05 10.56 -8.54
C CYS A 208 7.02 9.68 -7.80
N GLY A 209 6.99 9.69 -6.47
CA GLY A 209 5.87 9.19 -5.69
C GLY A 209 4.63 10.09 -5.77
N GLU A 210 4.81 11.39 -6.11
CA GLU A 210 3.69 12.30 -6.40
C GLU A 210 3.03 11.93 -7.72
N GLU A 211 1.70 11.94 -7.75
CA GLU A 211 0.88 11.43 -8.85
C GLU A 211 1.25 11.97 -10.24
N THR A 212 1.47 13.28 -10.38
CA THR A 212 1.80 13.92 -11.66
C THR A 212 3.29 13.87 -11.96
N GLY A 213 4.15 13.91 -10.94
CA GLY A 213 5.59 13.65 -11.10
C GLY A 213 5.86 12.24 -11.61
N LEU A 214 5.10 11.26 -11.12
CA LEU A 214 5.09 9.88 -11.61
C LEU A 214 4.73 9.81 -13.09
N ILE A 215 3.64 10.48 -13.49
CA ILE A 215 3.20 10.52 -14.89
C ILE A 215 4.28 11.12 -15.79
N GLU A 216 4.89 12.24 -15.40
CA GLU A 216 6.00 12.84 -16.16
C GLU A 216 7.19 11.89 -16.30
N SER A 217 7.56 11.19 -15.21
CA SER A 217 8.62 10.19 -15.26
C SER A 217 8.27 9.02 -16.19
N LEU A 218 7.02 8.55 -16.17
CA LEU A 218 6.55 7.46 -17.02
C LEU A 218 6.54 7.86 -18.51
N GLU A 219 6.27 9.14 -18.81
CA GLU A 219 6.40 9.73 -20.14
C GLU A 219 7.87 9.93 -20.59
N GLY A 220 8.85 9.54 -19.78
CA GLY A 220 10.27 9.69 -20.07
C GLY A 220 10.82 11.10 -19.83
N LYS A 221 10.07 11.96 -19.15
CA LYS A 221 10.50 13.32 -18.79
C LYS A 221 11.11 13.31 -17.39
N ARG A 222 11.61 14.47 -16.96
CA ARG A 222 11.97 14.68 -15.54
C ARG A 222 10.69 14.65 -14.72
N GLY A 223 10.69 13.97 -13.58
CA GLY A 223 9.53 13.82 -12.69
C GLY A 223 9.13 15.10 -11.93
N TYR A 224 9.00 16.22 -12.64
CA TYR A 224 8.53 17.48 -12.09
C TYR A 224 6.99 17.50 -12.08
N PRO A 225 6.35 17.58 -10.90
CA PRO A 225 4.89 17.60 -10.81
C PRO A 225 4.25 18.68 -11.68
N ARG A 226 3.12 18.35 -12.30
CA ARG A 226 2.32 19.28 -13.08
C ARG A 226 1.45 20.12 -12.16
N ILE A 227 1.34 21.42 -12.45
CA ILE A 227 0.49 22.33 -11.67
C ILE A 227 -0.99 21.97 -11.92
N LYS A 228 -1.76 21.78 -10.85
CA LYS A 228 -3.21 21.60 -10.90
C LYS A 228 -3.88 22.96 -10.60
N PRO A 229 -4.84 23.47 -11.41
CA PRO A 229 -5.29 23.08 -12.77
C PRO A 229 -4.31 23.45 -13.91
N PRO A 230 -4.49 22.94 -15.16
CA PRO A 230 -5.57 22.05 -15.65
C PRO A 230 -5.27 20.54 -15.56
N TYR A 231 -4.08 20.14 -15.08
CA TYR A 231 -3.59 18.76 -15.16
C TYR A 231 -4.13 17.84 -14.06
N PHE A 232 -5.46 17.68 -14.00
CA PHE A 232 -6.07 16.63 -13.18
C PHE A 232 -5.93 15.29 -13.91
N PRO A 233 -5.25 14.27 -13.35
CA PRO A 233 -4.94 13.04 -14.09
C PRO A 233 -6.16 12.30 -14.64
N ALA A 234 -7.28 12.32 -13.91
CA ALA A 234 -8.53 11.72 -14.38
C ALA A 234 -9.12 12.39 -15.65
N VAL A 235 -8.58 13.54 -16.08
CA VAL A 235 -8.97 14.22 -17.32
C VAL A 235 -7.80 14.34 -18.30
N LEU A 236 -6.62 14.76 -17.80
CA LEU A 236 -5.38 15.05 -18.53
C LEU A 236 -4.16 14.47 -17.78
N GLY A 237 -4.04 13.14 -17.81
CA GLY A 237 -2.95 12.40 -17.17
C GLY A 237 -1.87 11.96 -18.16
N LEU A 238 -1.59 10.66 -18.16
CA LEU A 238 -0.59 10.02 -19.01
C LEU A 238 -0.92 10.23 -20.50
N TYR A 239 0.04 10.75 -21.25
CA TYR A 239 -0.13 11.09 -22.68
C TYR A 239 -1.35 11.98 -22.93
N MET A 240 -1.64 12.89 -21.98
CA MET A 240 -2.81 13.76 -21.99
C MET A 240 -4.15 13.02 -22.07
N CYS A 241 -4.17 11.75 -21.65
CA CYS A 241 -5.35 10.90 -21.60
C CYS A 241 -5.82 10.71 -20.15
N PRO A 242 -7.11 10.39 -19.93
CA PRO A 242 -7.63 10.12 -18.59
C PRO A 242 -6.88 8.97 -17.93
N THR A 243 -6.40 9.23 -16.72
CA THR A 243 -5.53 8.32 -16.01
C THR A 243 -5.92 8.26 -14.54
N ILE A 244 -6.13 7.05 -14.05
CA ILE A 244 -6.30 6.79 -12.62
C ILE A 244 -4.97 6.32 -12.05
N VAL A 245 -4.46 7.02 -11.06
CA VAL A 245 -3.31 6.58 -10.28
C VAL A 245 -3.77 6.13 -8.90
N ASN A 246 -3.51 4.87 -8.56
CA ASN A 246 -3.81 4.31 -7.24
C ASN A 246 -2.57 3.61 -6.66
N ASN A 247 -2.44 3.65 -5.33
CA ASN A 247 -1.38 2.96 -4.61
C ASN A 247 -1.62 1.44 -4.59
N VAL A 248 -0.54 0.65 -4.47
CA VAL A 248 -0.54 -0.82 -4.40
C VAL A 248 -1.61 -1.36 -3.42
N GLU A 249 -1.56 -0.98 -2.15
CA GLU A 249 -2.53 -1.44 -1.14
C GLU A 249 -3.98 -1.03 -1.48
N THR A 250 -4.17 0.12 -2.15
CA THR A 250 -5.51 0.56 -2.58
C THR A 250 -6.07 -0.41 -3.61
N LEU A 251 -5.25 -0.84 -4.57
CA LEU A 251 -5.65 -1.77 -5.62
C LEU A 251 -5.89 -3.18 -5.08
N CYS A 252 -5.09 -3.64 -4.11
CA CYS A 252 -5.32 -4.93 -3.45
C CYS A 252 -6.66 -4.98 -2.71
N ASN A 253 -7.11 -3.86 -2.12
CA ASN A 253 -8.43 -3.80 -1.47
C ASN A 253 -9.60 -3.98 -2.46
N ILE A 254 -9.41 -3.71 -3.75
CA ILE A 254 -10.48 -3.81 -4.75
C ILE A 254 -11.04 -5.23 -4.86
N LYS A 255 -10.18 -6.27 -4.87
CA LYS A 255 -10.65 -7.66 -4.92
C LYS A 255 -11.49 -8.01 -3.69
N HIS A 256 -11.09 -7.55 -2.50
CA HIS A 256 -11.83 -7.80 -1.26
C HIS A 256 -13.17 -7.08 -1.24
N ILE A 257 -13.24 -5.86 -1.78
CA ILE A 257 -14.49 -5.11 -1.94
C ILE A 257 -15.45 -5.84 -2.89
N VAL A 258 -14.95 -6.44 -3.97
CA VAL A 258 -15.77 -7.25 -4.88
C VAL A 258 -16.32 -8.48 -4.16
N ALA A 259 -15.46 -9.19 -3.41
CA ALA A 259 -15.83 -10.40 -2.66
C ALA A 259 -16.88 -10.12 -1.56
N ILE A 260 -16.60 -9.14 -0.70
CA ILE A 260 -17.38 -8.85 0.52
C ILE A 260 -18.60 -7.97 0.20
N GLY A 261 -18.49 -7.13 -0.83
CA GLY A 261 -19.47 -6.10 -1.17
C GLY A 261 -19.18 -4.78 -0.46
N GLY A 262 -19.40 -3.66 -1.16
CA GLY A 262 -19.05 -2.32 -0.68
C GLY A 262 -19.66 -1.95 0.67
N ALA A 263 -20.96 -2.17 0.86
CA ALA A 263 -21.63 -1.81 2.12
C ALA A 263 -21.10 -2.61 3.33
N GLU A 264 -20.74 -3.87 3.14
CA GLU A 264 -20.19 -4.71 4.20
C GLU A 264 -18.73 -4.36 4.46
N TYR A 265 -17.94 -4.08 3.43
CA TYR A 265 -16.58 -3.56 3.58
C TYR A 265 -16.57 -2.23 4.35
N ALA A 266 -17.56 -1.37 4.15
CA ALA A 266 -17.69 -0.10 4.84
C ALA A 266 -17.96 -0.24 6.36
N ARG A 267 -18.33 -1.43 6.84
CA ARG A 267 -18.46 -1.72 8.28
C ARG A 267 -17.14 -1.97 8.98
N LEU A 268 -16.08 -2.28 8.23
CA LEU A 268 -14.73 -2.38 8.77
C LEU A 268 -14.20 -0.97 9.05
N GLY A 269 -13.59 -0.75 10.21
CA GLY A 269 -13.07 0.55 10.61
C GLY A 269 -14.13 1.53 11.12
N ARG A 270 -13.84 2.82 11.04
CA ARG A 270 -14.70 3.90 11.58
C ARG A 270 -15.48 4.62 10.48
N PRO A 271 -16.58 5.33 10.81
CA PRO A 271 -17.25 6.21 9.86
C PRO A 271 -16.26 7.15 9.14
N ASN A 272 -16.39 7.28 7.82
CA ASN A 272 -15.48 8.01 6.91
C ASN A 272 -14.02 7.47 6.83
N ASN A 273 -13.71 6.41 7.55
CA ASN A 273 -12.40 5.81 7.69
C ASN A 273 -12.54 4.29 7.63
N THR A 274 -12.95 3.78 6.48
CA THR A 274 -13.39 2.39 6.32
C THR A 274 -12.28 1.46 5.87
N GLY A 275 -12.51 0.16 6.04
CA GLY A 275 -11.62 -0.92 5.63
C GLY A 275 -10.50 -1.18 6.61
N THR A 276 -9.54 -1.99 6.15
CA THR A 276 -8.27 -2.20 6.84
C THR A 276 -7.18 -1.32 6.25
N ARG A 277 -6.10 -1.15 7.02
CA ARG A 277 -4.91 -0.43 6.61
C ARG A 277 -3.67 -1.06 7.22
N VAL A 278 -2.60 -1.10 6.43
CA VAL A 278 -1.28 -1.51 6.90
C VAL A 278 -0.54 -0.31 7.48
N LEU A 279 -0.11 -0.43 8.74
CA LEU A 279 0.74 0.53 9.43
C LEU A 279 2.16 -0.03 9.53
N CYS A 280 3.16 0.78 9.18
CA CYS A 280 4.58 0.41 9.21
C CYS A 280 5.26 1.10 10.40
N VAL A 281 5.47 0.39 11.51
CA VAL A 281 6.11 0.95 12.70
C VAL A 281 7.62 0.75 12.61
N SER A 282 8.37 1.84 12.75
CA SER A 282 9.83 1.86 12.73
C SER A 282 10.37 2.82 13.79
N GLY A 283 11.70 2.86 13.97
CA GLY A 283 12.35 3.73 14.95
C GLY A 283 12.63 3.04 16.29
N ASP A 284 12.51 3.78 17.39
CA ASP A 284 12.95 3.38 18.73
C ASP A 284 11.91 2.53 19.52
N VAL A 285 11.28 1.57 18.84
CA VAL A 285 10.38 0.55 19.41
C VAL A 285 11.06 -0.81 19.59
N GLN A 286 10.49 -1.68 20.42
CA GLN A 286 11.01 -3.04 20.67
C GLN A 286 10.66 -4.02 19.55
N ARG A 287 9.48 -3.88 18.93
CA ARG A 287 9.00 -4.75 17.86
C ARG A 287 8.59 -3.91 16.63
N PRO A 288 9.56 -3.38 15.87
CA PRO A 288 9.26 -2.73 14.60
C PRO A 288 8.70 -3.76 13.62
N GLY A 289 7.86 -3.31 12.69
CA GLY A 289 7.20 -4.20 11.75
C GLY A 289 6.00 -3.55 11.08
N TYR A 290 5.25 -4.36 10.34
CA TYR A 290 3.98 -3.98 9.75
C TYR A 290 2.83 -4.58 10.57
N PHE A 291 1.72 -3.85 10.65
CA PHE A 291 0.50 -4.30 11.32
C PHE A 291 -0.70 -3.92 10.47
N GLU A 292 -1.50 -4.90 10.06
CA GLU A 292 -2.76 -4.60 9.38
C GLU A 292 -3.89 -4.50 10.39
N ILE A 293 -4.53 -3.33 10.46
CA ILE A 293 -5.60 -3.06 11.42
C ILE A 293 -6.82 -2.50 10.72
N GLU A 294 -7.98 -2.61 11.36
CA GLU A 294 -9.14 -1.81 10.94
C GLU A 294 -8.86 -0.33 11.17
N VAL A 295 -9.19 0.51 10.19
CA VAL A 295 -8.81 1.94 10.25
C VAL A 295 -9.49 2.62 11.44
N GLY A 296 -8.68 3.25 12.30
CA GLY A 296 -9.14 3.90 13.52
C GLY A 296 -9.47 2.94 14.68
N ALA A 297 -9.33 1.63 14.52
CA ALA A 297 -9.63 0.68 15.60
C ALA A 297 -8.67 0.81 16.80
N LEU A 298 -7.47 1.37 16.57
CA LEU A 298 -6.45 1.56 17.60
C LEU A 298 -6.04 3.01 17.71
N THR A 299 -5.56 3.39 18.89
CA THR A 299 -4.86 4.64 19.12
C THR A 299 -3.36 4.51 18.89
N MET A 300 -2.66 5.64 18.73
CA MET A 300 -1.20 5.70 18.64
C MET A 300 -0.52 4.97 19.82
N GLY A 301 -1.01 5.18 21.04
CA GLY A 301 -0.47 4.53 22.23
C GLY A 301 -0.65 3.02 22.21
N GLN A 302 -1.81 2.52 21.76
CA GLN A 302 -2.03 1.08 21.59
C GLN A 302 -1.09 0.49 20.53
N LEU A 303 -0.89 1.19 19.41
CA LEU A 303 0.06 0.76 18.39
C LEU A 303 1.50 0.68 18.93
N ILE A 304 1.97 1.72 19.62
CA ILE A 304 3.35 1.78 20.13
C ILE A 304 3.56 0.80 21.28
N TYR A 305 2.73 0.86 22.32
CA TYR A 305 2.98 0.14 23.56
C TYR A 305 2.46 -1.29 23.57
N GLN A 306 1.36 -1.57 22.86
CA GLN A 306 0.78 -2.92 22.84
C GLN A 306 1.30 -3.71 21.64
N MET A 307 1.17 -3.19 20.42
CA MET A 307 1.56 -3.93 19.22
C MET A 307 3.07 -3.94 18.97
N ALA A 308 3.71 -2.78 19.03
CA ALA A 308 5.15 -2.64 18.81
C ALA A 308 6.00 -2.91 20.06
N GLY A 309 5.40 -3.40 21.14
CA GLY A 309 6.10 -3.81 22.37
C GLY A 309 6.66 -2.66 23.21
N GLY A 310 6.26 -1.42 22.94
CA GLY A 310 6.74 -0.22 23.61
C GLY A 310 8.10 0.26 23.11
N LEU A 311 8.62 1.27 23.80
CA LEU A 311 9.89 1.90 23.48
C LEU A 311 11.06 1.01 23.89
N ARG A 312 12.22 1.22 23.28
CA ARG A 312 13.47 0.60 23.71
C ARG A 312 13.75 0.87 25.21
N PRO A 313 14.38 -0.06 25.95
CA PRO A 313 14.60 0.07 27.39
C PRO A 313 15.24 1.41 27.79
N GLY A 314 14.71 2.04 28.84
CA GLY A 314 15.19 3.31 29.38
C GLY A 314 14.83 4.56 28.55
N ARG A 315 14.08 4.43 27.46
CA ARG A 315 13.63 5.56 26.63
C ARG A 315 12.27 6.09 27.08
N LYS A 316 12.00 7.34 26.72
CA LYS A 316 10.70 8.02 26.84
C LYS A 316 10.31 8.58 25.48
N LEU A 317 9.03 8.54 25.16
CA LEU A 317 8.53 9.05 23.89
C LEU A 317 8.81 10.55 23.81
N LYS A 318 9.40 11.00 22.70
CA LYS A 318 9.63 12.43 22.44
C LYS A 318 8.74 12.94 21.33
N ALA A 319 8.62 12.18 20.26
CA ALA A 319 7.81 12.53 19.11
C ALA A 319 7.46 11.28 18.31
N VAL A 320 6.47 11.41 17.43
CA VAL A 320 6.12 10.41 16.41
C VAL A 320 5.88 11.14 15.10
N ILE A 321 6.28 10.54 13.98
CA ILE A 321 5.89 10.99 12.65
C ILE A 321 4.81 10.03 12.12
N PRO A 322 3.51 10.35 12.27
CA PRO A 322 2.45 9.52 11.74
C PRO A 322 2.30 9.78 10.25
N GLY A 323 2.22 8.74 9.44
CA GLY A 323 2.02 8.82 8.00
C GLY A 323 3.26 8.95 7.11
N GLY A 324 4.47 8.91 7.67
CA GLY A 324 5.75 9.08 6.94
C GLY A 324 6.33 10.49 7.07
N SER A 325 7.56 10.71 6.59
CA SER A 325 8.31 11.97 6.70
C SER A 325 7.59 13.21 6.14
N SER A 326 6.65 13.05 5.21
CA SER A 326 5.83 14.16 4.70
C SER A 326 4.84 14.73 5.73
N ALA A 327 4.61 14.02 6.84
CA ALA A 327 3.64 14.40 7.85
C ALA A 327 4.28 15.25 8.96
N LYS A 328 3.46 16.09 9.59
CA LYS A 328 3.91 16.89 10.73
C LYS A 328 4.29 15.97 11.89
N VAL A 329 5.48 16.20 12.45
CA VAL A 329 5.95 15.58 13.68
C VAL A 329 5.00 15.94 14.84
N LEU A 330 4.49 14.94 15.55
CA LEU A 330 3.68 15.10 16.75
C LEU A 330 4.58 14.91 17.97
N ARG A 331 4.66 15.90 18.87
CA ARG A 331 5.48 15.74 20.08
C ARG A 331 4.68 15.09 21.21
N ALA A 332 5.37 14.33 22.06
CA ALA A 332 4.74 13.62 23.18
C ALA A 332 4.16 14.56 24.25
N ASP A 333 4.72 15.76 24.39
CA ASP A 333 4.27 16.80 25.33
C ASP A 333 3.11 17.65 24.77
N GLU A 334 2.78 17.52 23.49
CA GLU A 334 1.66 18.25 22.89
C GLU A 334 0.30 17.73 23.39
N ARG A 335 -0.70 18.62 23.28
CA ARG A 335 -2.10 18.32 23.50
C ARG A 335 -2.86 18.63 22.22
N PHE A 336 -3.74 17.72 21.83
CA PHE A 336 -4.47 17.78 20.57
C PHE A 336 -5.95 17.93 20.85
N LYS A 337 -6.64 18.63 19.96
CA LYS A 337 -8.08 18.84 20.05
C LYS A 337 -8.77 18.01 19.00
N LEU A 338 -9.56 17.03 19.43
CA LEU A 338 -10.40 16.24 18.55
C LEU A 338 -11.85 16.65 18.72
N LYS A 339 -12.55 16.80 17.59
CA LYS A 339 -13.99 16.99 17.54
C LYS A 339 -14.66 15.65 17.33
N GLU A 340 -15.43 15.22 18.31
CA GLU A 340 -16.17 13.96 18.26
C GLU A 340 -17.66 14.26 18.12
N ARG A 341 -18.25 13.73 17.05
CA ARG A 341 -19.69 13.82 16.82
C ARG A 341 -20.40 12.79 17.70
N GLN A 342 -21.29 13.26 18.54
CA GLN A 342 -22.10 12.44 19.44
C GLN A 342 -23.31 11.86 18.70
N ALA A 343 -23.93 10.83 19.30
CA ALA A 343 -25.11 10.16 18.75
C ALA A 343 -26.32 11.11 18.58
N ASP A 344 -26.40 12.16 19.40
CA ASP A 344 -27.43 13.21 19.33
C ASP A 344 -27.15 14.28 18.26
N GLY A 345 -26.05 14.14 17.51
CA GLY A 345 -25.62 15.08 16.48
C GLY A 345 -24.82 16.28 17.01
N SER A 346 -24.66 16.45 18.32
CA SER A 346 -23.78 17.45 18.91
C SER A 346 -22.31 17.12 18.65
N THR A 347 -21.44 18.11 18.75
CA THR A 347 -19.98 17.93 18.61
C THR A 347 -19.32 18.34 19.91
N ILE A 348 -18.57 17.43 20.51
CA ILE A 348 -17.77 17.71 21.71
C ILE A 348 -16.31 17.83 21.28
N GLU A 349 -15.65 18.89 21.74
CA GLU A 349 -14.20 19.03 21.62
C GLU A 349 -13.56 18.39 22.86
N ARG A 350 -12.67 17.42 22.64
CA ARG A 350 -11.87 16.80 23.68
C ARG A 350 -10.41 17.14 23.48
N GLU A 351 -9.75 17.53 24.56
CA GLU A 351 -8.30 17.63 24.61
C GLU A 351 -7.72 16.24 24.95
N ILE A 352 -6.78 15.78 24.14
CA ILE A 352 -6.21 14.44 24.23
C ILE A 352 -4.69 14.47 24.15
N SER A 353 -4.05 13.42 24.65
CA SER A 353 -2.61 13.20 24.49
C SER A 353 -2.29 12.53 23.15
N ILE A 354 -0.99 12.42 22.81
CA ILE A 354 -0.57 11.69 21.61
C ILE A 354 -1.04 10.23 21.63
N ASP A 355 -1.07 9.60 22.80
CA ASP A 355 -1.37 8.17 22.97
C ASP A 355 -2.83 7.84 22.66
N ASP A 356 -3.71 8.84 22.77
CA ASP A 356 -5.15 8.70 22.59
C ASP A 356 -5.61 8.96 21.15
N ILE A 357 -4.72 9.46 20.27
CA ILE A 357 -5.06 9.78 18.89
C ILE A 357 -5.44 8.50 18.14
N PRO A 358 -6.68 8.35 17.64
CA PRO A 358 -7.04 7.23 16.78
C PRO A 358 -6.23 7.21 15.49
N MET A 359 -5.78 6.01 15.09
CA MET A 359 -4.99 5.79 13.88
C MET A 359 -5.90 5.73 12.64
N ASP A 360 -6.54 6.87 12.34
CA ASP A 360 -7.34 7.11 11.14
C ASP A 360 -6.98 8.44 10.47
N PHE A 361 -7.51 8.70 9.26
CA PHE A 361 -7.12 9.90 8.51
C PHE A 361 -7.62 11.18 9.16
N ASP A 362 -8.86 11.16 9.66
CA ASP A 362 -9.54 12.38 10.09
C ASP A 362 -9.02 12.84 11.46
N SER A 363 -8.75 11.92 12.37
CA SER A 363 -8.19 12.21 13.69
C SER A 363 -6.75 12.74 13.59
N LEU A 364 -5.92 12.13 12.73
CA LEU A 364 -4.56 12.62 12.49
C LEU A 364 -4.55 13.98 11.80
N ALA A 365 -5.48 14.23 10.87
CA ALA A 365 -5.69 15.55 10.25
C ALA A 365 -6.13 16.59 11.29
N ALA A 366 -7.06 16.24 12.18
CA ALA A 366 -7.52 17.10 13.27
C ALA A 366 -6.40 17.40 14.29
N ALA A 367 -5.47 16.47 14.50
CA ALA A 367 -4.25 16.71 15.28
C ALA A 367 -3.20 17.59 14.56
N GLY A 368 -3.49 18.05 13.34
CA GLY A 368 -2.59 18.90 12.54
C GLY A 368 -1.48 18.13 11.83
N SER A 369 -1.62 16.81 11.68
CA SER A 369 -0.72 15.96 10.90
C SER A 369 -1.52 15.18 9.84
N MET A 370 -1.09 13.99 9.43
CA MET A 370 -1.81 13.18 8.45
C MET A 370 -1.51 11.69 8.62
N ALA A 371 -2.45 10.81 8.27
CA ALA A 371 -2.21 9.36 8.26
C ALA A 371 -1.27 8.91 7.13
N GLY A 372 -1.00 9.79 6.15
CA GLY A 372 -0.07 9.61 5.05
C GLY A 372 -0.17 8.25 4.38
N SER A 373 0.96 7.60 4.12
CA SER A 373 1.07 6.26 3.53
C SER A 373 1.12 5.16 4.59
N GLY A 374 0.95 5.48 5.88
CA GLY A 374 0.85 4.51 6.97
C GLY A 374 2.17 4.24 7.70
N GLY A 375 3.24 4.94 7.36
CA GLY A 375 4.50 4.89 8.11
C GLY A 375 4.37 5.56 9.48
N VAL A 376 4.80 4.91 10.54
CA VAL A 376 4.79 5.44 11.90
C VAL A 376 6.21 5.34 12.43
N ILE A 377 6.91 6.49 12.45
CA ILE A 377 8.31 6.57 12.90
C ILE A 377 8.32 7.09 14.34
N VAL A 378 8.78 6.26 15.27
CA VAL A 378 8.80 6.51 16.73
C VAL A 378 10.18 6.93 17.20
#